data_AF-A0A7C7EBY0-F1
#
_entry.id   AF-A0A7C7EBY0-F1
#
_cell.length_a   1.000
_cell.length_b   1.000
_cell.length_c   1.000
_cell.angle_alpha   90.00
_cell.angle_beta   90.00
_cell.angle_gamma   90.00
#
_symmetry.space_group_name_H-M   'P 1'
#
loop_
_entity.id
_entity.type
_entity.pdbx_description
1 polymer ?
#
loop_
_entity_poly.entity_id
_entity_poly.type
_entity_poly.pdbx_seq_one_letter_code
_entity_poly.pdbx_strand_id
1 'polypeptide(L)'
;FASIHSNPPGIHTGYPAIVYDTFGKGRVVWVAAPIELAKHDIHSRIFANLINLLKTGDYYFSTNAPRVVEITLFHQPEKKSYTVNVVNVQENMPVIPVSDIQIKIFVGDKNPVEVIRMPDKKRMEHTTEDNHVVIKLDKLYIFEMFSLIYE
;
A
#
# COMPACT_ATOMS: atom_id res chain seq x y z
N PHE A 1 41.25 -5.34 3.73
CA PHE A 1 40.80 -4.66 2.51
C PHE A 1 39.29 -4.53 2.59
N ALA A 2 38.77 -3.37 2.99
CA ALA A 2 37.33 -3.09 2.92
C ALA A 2 37.16 -2.03 1.83
N SER A 3 36.51 -2.42 0.73
CA SER A 3 36.13 -1.49 -0.33
C SER A 3 35.17 -0.44 0.24
N ILE A 4 35.30 0.81 -0.19
CA ILE A 4 34.34 1.91 0.07
C ILE A 4 32.89 1.55 -0.29
N HIS A 5 32.68 0.49 -1.07
CA HIS A 5 31.38 -0.05 -1.44
C HIS A 5 30.82 -1.12 -0.48
N SER A 6 31.60 -1.56 0.52
CA SER A 6 31.20 -2.66 1.42
C SER A 6 31.08 -2.23 2.89
N ASN A 7 31.86 -1.23 3.32
CA ASN A 7 31.73 -0.63 4.64
C ASN A 7 31.92 0.89 4.50
N PRO A 8 30.84 1.68 4.36
CA PRO A 8 30.97 3.12 4.21
C PRO A 8 31.73 3.70 5.42
N PRO A 9 32.50 4.79 5.24
CA PRO A 9 33.47 5.31 6.23
C PRO A 9 32.81 6.01 7.44
N GLY A 10 31.68 5.50 7.92
CA GLY A 10 30.96 6.01 9.07
C GLY A 10 31.71 5.75 10.37
N ILE A 11 31.60 6.70 11.30
CA ILE A 11 32.07 6.52 12.68
C ILE A 11 31.04 5.64 13.40
N HIS A 12 31.46 4.48 13.91
CA HIS A 12 30.62 3.68 14.79
C HIS A 12 30.47 4.39 16.14
N THR A 13 29.25 4.81 16.48
CA THR A 13 29.01 5.70 17.61
C THR A 13 28.60 4.99 18.91
N GLY A 14 28.40 3.66 18.90
CA GLY A 14 27.92 2.89 20.06
C GLY A 14 26.46 3.16 20.46
N TYR A 15 25.85 4.23 19.95
CA TYR A 15 24.45 4.56 20.15
C TYR A 15 23.55 3.82 19.14
N PRO A 16 22.41 3.27 19.58
CA PRO A 16 21.46 2.64 18.66
C PRO A 16 20.84 3.69 17.73
N ALA A 17 20.81 3.40 16.42
CA ALA A 17 20.16 4.26 15.43
C ALA A 17 18.66 3.97 15.28
N ILE A 18 18.23 2.76 15.64
CA ILE A 18 16.83 2.32 15.65
C ILE A 18 16.60 1.55 16.95
N VAL A 19 15.52 1.88 17.66
CA VAL A 19 15.09 1.20 18.88
C VAL A 19 13.65 0.74 18.69
N TYR A 20 13.39 -0.53 18.99
CA TYR A 20 12.04 -1.09 19.03
C TYR A 20 11.71 -1.48 20.47
N ASP A 21 10.54 -1.07 20.95
CA ASP A 21 10.07 -1.42 22.29
C ASP A 21 8.54 -1.57 22.33
N THR A 22 8.04 -2.13 23.42
CA THR A 22 6.61 -2.29 23.71
C THR A 22 6.24 -1.54 24.98
N PHE A 23 5.13 -0.81 24.94
CA PHE A 23 4.61 -0.10 26.11
C PHE A 23 3.11 -0.40 26.27
N GLY A 24 2.76 -1.15 27.32
CA GLY A 24 1.41 -1.68 27.49
C GLY A 24 1.01 -2.58 26.31
N LYS A 25 -0.05 -2.20 25.59
CA LYS A 25 -0.51 -2.89 24.37
C LYS A 25 0.09 -2.33 23.08
N GLY A 26 0.85 -1.23 23.17
CA GLY A 26 1.44 -0.54 22.03
C GLY A 26 2.84 -1.03 21.68
N ARG A 27 3.25 -0.79 20.44
CA ARG A 27 4.61 -0.98 19.94
C ARG A 27 5.16 0.36 19.47
N VAL A 28 6.45 0.60 19.68
CA VAL A 28 7.12 1.84 19.31
C VAL A 28 8.40 1.50 18.56
N VAL A 29 8.63 2.17 17.44
CA VAL A 29 9.93 2.23 16.77
C VAL A 29 10.38 3.69 16.82
N TRP A 30 11.54 3.92 17.43
CA TRP A 30 12.24 5.20 17.37
C TRP A 30 13.39 5.10 16.38
N VAL A 31 13.54 6.11 15.52
CA VAL A 31 14.59 6.19 14.51
C VAL A 31 15.32 7.51 14.67
N ALA A 32 16.65 7.47 14.79
CA ALA A 32 17.48 8.66 15.02
C ALA A 32 17.62 9.57 13.79
N ALA A 33 17.29 9.06 12.59
CA ALA A 33 17.47 9.72 11.31
C ALA A 33 16.17 9.69 10.48
N PRO A 34 15.92 10.71 9.64
CA PRO A 34 14.72 10.79 8.82
C PRO A 34 14.83 9.90 7.58
N ILE A 35 14.80 8.57 7.78
CA ILE A 35 14.96 7.57 6.71
C ILE A 35 13.85 7.69 5.64
N GLU A 36 12.69 8.20 6.00
CA GLU A 36 11.54 8.45 5.12
C GLU A 36 11.79 9.58 4.11
N LEU A 37 12.73 10.49 4.38
CA LEU A 37 13.10 11.58 3.47
C LEU A 37 14.19 11.19 2.48
N ALA A 38 14.81 10.01 2.65
CA ALA A 38 15.88 9.57 1.79
C ALA A 38 15.35 9.10 0.43
N LYS A 39 15.98 9.59 -0.66
CA LYS A 39 15.51 9.36 -2.04
C LYS A 39 15.78 7.95 -2.57
N HIS A 40 16.70 7.20 -1.96
CA HIS A 40 17.08 5.88 -2.45
C HIS A 40 16.05 4.82 -2.03
N ASP A 41 15.65 3.96 -2.97
CA ASP A 41 14.61 2.93 -2.78
C ASP A 41 14.78 2.05 -1.53
N ILE A 42 16.03 1.77 -1.15
CA ILE A 42 16.34 0.94 0.01
C ILE A 42 15.79 1.54 1.30
N HIS A 43 15.76 2.87 1.42
CA HIS A 43 15.22 3.53 2.60
C HIS A 43 13.69 3.45 2.65
N SER A 44 13.01 3.61 1.51
CA SER A 44 11.55 3.41 1.42
C SER A 44 11.16 1.98 1.82
N ARG A 45 11.96 0.97 1.42
CA ARG A 45 11.76 -0.43 1.83
C ARG A 45 11.99 -0.64 3.32
N ILE A 46 13.05 -0.05 3.88
CA ILE A 46 13.32 -0.11 5.34
C ILE A 46 12.14 0.53 6.10
N PHE A 47 11.70 1.72 5.68
CA PHE A 47 10.56 2.39 6.29
C PHE A 47 9.30 1.53 6.25
N ALA A 48 8.93 0.99 5.08
CA ALA A 48 7.78 0.11 4.93
C ALA A 48 7.87 -1.14 5.84
N ASN A 49 9.08 -1.71 5.99
CA ASN A 49 9.30 -2.84 6.90
C ASN A 49 9.14 -2.46 8.39
N LEU A 50 9.53 -1.25 8.79
CA LEU A 50 9.30 -0.76 10.15
C LEU A 50 7.80 -0.54 10.42
N ILE A 51 7.05 -0.02 9.45
CA ILE A 51 5.59 0.06 9.54
C ILE A 51 4.97 -1.34 9.65
N ASN A 52 5.45 -2.30 8.86
CA ASN A 52 5.04 -3.70 8.95
C ASN A 52 5.38 -4.35 10.31
N LEU A 53 6.46 -3.94 10.98
CA LEU A 53 6.80 -4.41 12.32
C LEU A 53 5.80 -3.89 13.38
N LEU A 54 5.35 -2.65 13.20
CA LEU A 54 4.39 -1.99 14.08
C LEU A 54 2.94 -2.43 13.87
N LYS A 55 2.62 -3.01 12.70
CA LYS A 55 1.24 -3.37 12.36
C LYS A 55 0.62 -4.34 13.37
N THR A 56 -0.64 -4.11 13.70
CA THR A 56 -1.49 -5.03 14.47
C THR A 56 -2.66 -5.45 13.59
N GLY A 57 -2.62 -6.69 13.09
CA GLY A 57 -3.59 -7.19 12.11
C GLY A 57 -3.16 -6.98 10.66
N ASP A 58 -4.12 -7.19 9.77
CA ASP A 58 -3.93 -7.09 8.32
C ASP A 58 -4.29 -5.70 7.80
N TYR A 59 -3.76 -5.36 6.62
CA TYR A 59 -4.13 -4.14 5.92
C TYR A 59 -5.54 -4.26 5.35
N TYR A 60 -6.25 -3.14 5.27
CA TYR A 60 -7.56 -3.09 4.62
C TYR A 60 -7.51 -3.41 3.13
N PHE A 61 -6.34 -3.30 2.50
CA PHE A 61 -6.13 -3.79 1.15
C PHE A 61 -4.68 -4.18 0.88
N SER A 62 -4.47 -4.95 -0.18
CA SER A 62 -3.15 -5.28 -0.74
C SER A 62 -3.20 -5.30 -2.27
N THR A 63 -2.04 -5.23 -2.93
CA THR A 63 -1.96 -5.21 -4.38
C THR A 63 -0.62 -5.78 -4.88
N ASN A 64 -0.60 -6.24 -6.14
CA ASN A 64 0.63 -6.54 -6.88
C ASN A 64 1.10 -5.36 -7.76
N ALA A 65 0.40 -4.22 -7.71
CA ALA A 65 0.70 -3.08 -8.58
C ALA A 65 2.15 -2.60 -8.38
N PRO A 66 2.82 -2.13 -9.45
CA PRO A 66 4.15 -1.56 -9.34
C PRO A 66 4.13 -0.24 -8.56
N ARG A 67 5.30 0.17 -8.07
CA ARG A 67 5.50 1.37 -7.21
C ARG A 67 4.94 2.68 -7.78
N VAL A 68 4.77 2.78 -9.09
CA VAL A 68 4.20 3.96 -9.77
C VAL A 68 2.68 4.06 -9.60
N VAL A 69 2.03 3.03 -9.06
CA VAL A 69 0.60 3.03 -8.80
C VAL A 69 0.33 3.40 -7.35
N GLU A 70 -0.42 4.48 -7.15
CA GLU A 70 -0.96 4.88 -5.86
C GLU A 70 -2.40 4.38 -5.73
N ILE A 71 -2.73 3.83 -4.55
CA ILE A 71 -4.07 3.36 -4.23
C ILE A 71 -4.53 3.99 -2.93
N THR A 72 -5.73 4.56 -2.93
CA THR A 72 -6.42 4.98 -1.71
C THR A 72 -7.76 4.27 -1.58
N LEU A 73 -8.13 3.96 -0.34
CA LEU A 73 -9.38 3.29 0.00
C LEU A 73 -10.08 4.06 1.12
N PHE A 74 -11.32 4.45 0.86
CA PHE A 74 -12.17 5.15 1.81
C PHE A 74 -13.39 4.30 2.14
N HIS A 75 -13.62 4.03 3.42
CA HIS A 75 -14.84 3.37 3.87
C HIS A 75 -15.94 4.42 4.07
N GLN A 76 -17.13 4.17 3.50
CA GLN A 76 -18.33 4.99 3.61
C GLN A 76 -19.45 4.16 4.29
N PRO A 77 -19.45 4.03 5.62
CA PRO A 77 -20.40 3.17 6.34
C PRO A 77 -21.87 3.52 6.06
N GLU A 78 -22.20 4.81 5.99
CA GLU A 78 -23.56 5.30 5.74
C GLU A 78 -24.12 4.88 4.38
N LYS A 79 -23.24 4.68 3.39
CA LYS A 79 -23.58 4.24 2.04
C LYS A 79 -23.36 2.74 1.82
N LYS A 80 -22.92 2.05 2.87
CA LYS A 80 -22.49 0.65 2.82
C LYS A 80 -21.52 0.36 1.67
N SER A 81 -20.51 1.22 1.53
CA SER A 81 -19.58 1.12 0.41
C SER A 81 -18.14 1.45 0.78
N TYR A 82 -17.21 1.01 -0.04
CA TYR A 82 -15.83 1.46 -0.09
C TYR A 82 -15.57 2.16 -1.42
N THR A 83 -14.92 3.32 -1.39
CA THR A 83 -14.41 4.01 -2.60
C THR A 83 -12.93 3.72 -2.75
N VAL A 84 -12.54 3.18 -3.89
CA VAL A 84 -11.16 2.81 -4.21
C VAL A 84 -10.69 3.65 -5.38
N ASN A 85 -9.58 4.36 -5.21
CA ASN A 85 -8.96 5.18 -6.24
C ASN A 85 -7.61 4.57 -6.60
N VAL A 86 -7.32 4.47 -7.90
CA VAL A 86 -6.08 3.88 -8.41
C VAL A 86 -5.47 4.87 -9.41
N VAL A 87 -4.29 5.40 -9.13
CA VAL A 87 -3.64 6.44 -9.94
C VAL A 87 -2.28 5.94 -10.41
N ASN A 88 -1.97 6.09 -11.70
CA ASN A 88 -0.65 5.84 -12.27
C ASN A 88 0.16 7.14 -12.31
N VAL A 89 1.12 7.28 -11.38
CA VAL A 89 1.96 8.45 -11.22
C VAL A 89 3.39 8.12 -11.65
N GLN A 90 3.79 8.65 -12.80
CA GLN A 90 5.15 8.52 -13.34
C GLN A 90 5.78 9.90 -13.51
N GLU A 91 7.06 10.02 -13.16
CA GLU A 91 7.81 11.28 -13.28
C GLU A 91 7.99 11.71 -14.75
N ASN A 92 8.11 10.73 -15.65
CA ASN A 92 8.39 10.97 -17.06
C ASN A 92 7.14 10.84 -17.91
N MET A 93 7.01 11.74 -18.89
CA MET A 93 5.97 11.70 -19.90
C MET A 93 6.51 11.10 -21.22
N PRO A 94 5.69 10.34 -21.98
CA PRO A 94 4.32 9.95 -21.66
C PRO A 94 4.25 8.87 -20.58
N VAL A 95 3.17 8.88 -19.79
CA VAL A 95 2.89 7.82 -18.80
C VAL A 95 2.75 6.48 -19.51
N ILE A 96 3.49 5.46 -19.05
CA ILE A 96 3.40 4.09 -19.57
C ILE A 96 2.22 3.40 -18.86
N PRO A 97 1.23 2.85 -19.59
CA PRO A 97 0.13 2.12 -18.95
C PRO A 97 0.64 0.91 -18.17
N VAL A 98 0.04 0.67 -17.01
CA VAL A 98 0.35 -0.49 -16.17
C VAL A 98 -0.71 -1.57 -16.39
N SER A 99 -0.30 -2.81 -16.51
CA SER A 99 -1.19 -3.96 -16.73
C SER A 99 -1.17 -4.95 -15.57
N ASP A 100 -2.15 -5.84 -15.57
CA ASP A 100 -2.25 -7.00 -14.65
C ASP A 100 -2.24 -6.61 -13.17
N ILE A 101 -2.97 -5.54 -12.83
CA ILE A 101 -3.13 -5.08 -11.46
C ILE A 101 -4.24 -5.90 -10.78
N GLN A 102 -3.92 -6.45 -9.61
CA GLN A 102 -4.84 -7.07 -8.70
C GLN A 102 -4.91 -6.25 -7.42
N ILE A 103 -6.11 -5.93 -6.97
CA ILE A 103 -6.37 -5.24 -5.71
C ILE A 103 -7.24 -6.15 -4.86
N LYS A 104 -6.77 -6.50 -3.66
CA LYS A 104 -7.51 -7.30 -2.68
C LYS A 104 -7.95 -6.39 -1.56
N ILE A 105 -9.25 -6.31 -1.30
CA ILE A 105 -9.85 -5.43 -0.30
C ILE A 105 -10.46 -6.28 0.80
N PHE A 106 -9.99 -6.11 2.03
CA PHE A 106 -10.56 -6.79 3.18
C PHE A 106 -11.92 -6.21 3.52
N VAL A 107 -12.96 -7.05 3.45
CA VAL A 107 -14.34 -6.69 3.78
C VAL A 107 -14.81 -7.26 5.12
N GLY A 108 -14.04 -8.20 5.70
CA GLY A 108 -14.42 -8.90 6.93
C GLY A 108 -15.69 -9.72 6.72
N ASP A 109 -16.62 -9.65 7.69
CA ASP A 109 -17.91 -10.35 7.60
C ASP A 109 -18.96 -9.63 6.74
N LYS A 110 -18.59 -8.53 6.06
CA LYS A 110 -19.52 -7.82 5.16
C LYS A 110 -19.67 -8.63 3.89
N ASN A 111 -20.91 -8.87 3.47
CA ASN A 111 -21.20 -9.53 2.20
C ASN A 111 -21.07 -8.53 1.06
N PRO A 112 -20.04 -8.63 0.19
CA PRO A 112 -19.92 -7.76 -0.96
C PRO A 112 -21.00 -8.10 -1.98
N VAL A 113 -21.67 -7.07 -2.48
CA VAL A 113 -22.79 -7.18 -3.42
C VAL A 113 -22.35 -6.87 -4.84
N GLU A 114 -21.53 -5.84 -4.99
CA GLU A 114 -21.11 -5.37 -6.30
C GLU A 114 -19.87 -4.49 -6.27
N VAL A 115 -19.10 -4.56 -7.34
CA VAL A 115 -18.05 -3.60 -7.67
C VAL A 115 -18.50 -2.83 -8.89
N ILE A 116 -18.53 -1.50 -8.77
CA ILE A 116 -18.94 -0.58 -9.84
C ILE A 116 -17.75 0.30 -10.19
N ARG A 117 -17.34 0.29 -11.46
CA ARG A 117 -16.40 1.27 -12.00
C ARG A 117 -17.09 2.61 -12.17
N MET A 118 -16.38 3.67 -11.81
CA MET A 118 -16.86 5.04 -11.82
C MET A 118 -16.02 5.90 -12.79
N PRO A 119 -16.60 6.97 -13.37
CA PRO A 119 -17.97 7.45 -13.19
C PRO A 119 -19.00 6.78 -14.10
N ASP A 120 -18.59 5.88 -14.99
CA ASP A 120 -19.46 5.25 -16.01
C ASP A 120 -20.47 4.23 -15.46
N LYS A 121 -20.38 3.91 -14.17
CA LYS A 121 -21.24 2.97 -13.44
C LYS A 121 -21.26 1.57 -14.04
N LYS A 122 -20.16 1.16 -14.67
CA LYS A 122 -20.05 -0.17 -15.25
C LYS A 122 -19.81 -1.19 -14.14
N ARG A 123 -20.65 -2.24 -14.06
CA ARG A 123 -20.43 -3.35 -13.14
C ARG A 123 -19.15 -4.11 -13.53
N MET A 124 -18.32 -4.39 -12.54
CA MET A 124 -17.08 -5.14 -12.69
C MET A 124 -17.24 -6.54 -12.11
N GLU A 125 -16.66 -7.52 -12.79
CA GLU A 125 -16.47 -8.84 -12.21
C GLU A 125 -15.48 -8.77 -11.04
N HIS A 126 -15.74 -9.55 -10.01
CA HIS A 126 -14.89 -9.67 -8.83
C HIS A 126 -15.01 -11.08 -8.27
N THR A 127 -13.98 -11.53 -7.56
CA THR A 127 -14.03 -12.76 -6.75
C THR A 127 -13.98 -12.41 -5.28
N THR A 128 -14.51 -13.29 -4.44
CA THR A 128 -14.41 -13.18 -2.98
C THR A 128 -13.64 -14.38 -2.45
N GLU A 129 -12.52 -14.12 -1.79
CA GLU A 129 -11.58 -15.13 -1.27
C GLU A 129 -11.17 -14.70 0.14
N ASP A 130 -11.34 -15.56 1.15
CA ASP A 130 -10.87 -15.32 2.53
C ASP A 130 -11.22 -13.92 3.10
N ASN A 131 -12.50 -13.51 3.03
CA ASN A 131 -12.99 -12.19 3.44
C ASN A 131 -12.38 -11.00 2.68
N HIS A 132 -11.80 -11.26 1.50
CA HIS A 132 -11.31 -10.24 0.59
C HIS A 132 -12.09 -10.24 -0.71
N VAL A 133 -12.41 -9.05 -1.21
CA VAL A 133 -12.86 -8.86 -2.59
C VAL A 133 -11.65 -8.60 -3.47
N VAL A 134 -11.53 -9.33 -4.56
CA VAL A 134 -10.45 -9.22 -5.53
C VAL A 134 -10.95 -8.54 -6.80
N ILE A 135 -10.39 -7.38 -7.09
CA ILE A 135 -10.63 -6.61 -8.32
C ILE A 135 -9.42 -6.78 -9.22
N LYS A 136 -9.65 -7.16 -10.49
CA LYS A 136 -8.63 -7.24 -11.52
C LYS A 136 -8.79 -6.07 -12.48
N LEU A 137 -7.66 -5.41 -12.78
CA LEU A 137 -7.58 -4.33 -13.74
C LEU A 137 -6.54 -4.69 -14.80
N ASP A 138 -7.02 -5.01 -15.99
CA ASP A 138 -6.18 -5.42 -17.12
C ASP A 138 -5.22 -4.30 -17.55
N LYS A 139 -5.67 -3.04 -17.44
CA LYS A 139 -4.90 -1.88 -17.85
C LYS A 139 -5.31 -0.60 -17.13
N LEU A 140 -4.32 0.08 -16.56
CA LEU A 140 -4.42 1.39 -15.95
C LEU A 140 -3.61 2.39 -16.78
N TYR A 141 -4.27 3.41 -17.32
CA TYR A 141 -3.59 4.50 -18.02
C TYR A 141 -3.16 5.59 -17.05
N ILE A 142 -4.12 6.31 -16.48
CA ILE A 142 -3.89 7.44 -15.56
C ILE A 142 -4.63 7.19 -14.25
N PHE A 143 -5.93 6.93 -14.33
CA PHE A 143 -6.80 6.87 -13.16
C PHE A 143 -7.95 5.91 -13.37
N GLU A 144 -8.28 5.16 -12.34
CA GLU A 144 -9.50 4.35 -12.23
C GLU A 144 -10.10 4.52 -10.83
N MET A 145 -11.44 4.49 -10.76
CA MET A 145 -12.17 4.59 -9.50
C MET A 145 -13.24 3.51 -9.43
N PHE A 146 -13.36 2.88 -8.27
CA PHE A 146 -14.34 1.83 -8.02
C PHE A 146 -15.14 2.11 -6.75
N SER A 147 -16.42 1.75 -6.77
CA SER A 147 -17.26 1.64 -5.58
C SER A 147 -17.53 0.17 -5.32
N LEU A 148 -17.07 -0.33 -4.18
CA LEU A 148 -17.38 -1.67 -3.68
C LEU A 148 -18.53 -1.55 -2.67
N ILE A 149 -19.69 -2.11 -2.99
CA ILE A 149 -20.91 -2.02 -2.20
C ILE A 149 -21.13 -3.34 -1.46
N TYR A 150 -21.61 -3.26 -0.22
CA TYR A 150 -21.89 -4.41 0.65
C TYR A 150 -23.27 -4.31 1.32
N GLU A 151 -23.77 -5.43 1.86
CA GLU A 151 -25.05 -5.52 2.59
C GLU A 151 -25.00 -5.04 4.05
#